data_AF-A0AAG5DQU4-F1
#
_entry.id   AF-A0AAG5DQU4-F1
#
_cell.length_a   1.000
_cell.length_b   1.000
_cell.length_c   1.000
_cell.angle_alpha   90.00
_cell.angle_beta   90.00
_cell.angle_gamma   90.00
#
_symmetry.space_group_name_H-M   'P 1'
#
loop_
_entity.id
_entity.type
_entity.pdbx_description
1 polymer ?
#
loop_
_entity_poly.entity_id
_entity_poly.type
_entity_poly.pdbx_seq_one_letter_code
_entity_poly.pdbx_strand_id
1 'polypeptide(L)'
;MKTDLRCYLLAVLGLAIVLGPATINGQMGDIARPIESGELKCLVCKVSMAEMELAASKVDPNKKVEIGDYRLDTTGESKNKKKILYAKSEMYLTEMMETVCEKMDDYAKARYKKTGRPVVLKMATETGMNPDMALVNFVQEGDLNKTLKHLCLEIVENYDEDIIRMFQEEVVKDTDIRLCSQVANYCKEQPVDEEYEYEESEEAHVEL
;
A
#
# COMPACT_ATOMS: atom_id res chain seq x y z
N MET A 1 -73.54 48.15 -7.93
CA MET A 1 -74.19 49.09 -6.99
C MET A 1 -74.08 48.49 -5.60
N LYS A 2 -73.29 49.15 -4.71
CA LYS A 2 -73.16 48.95 -3.24
C LYS A 2 -72.61 47.61 -2.70
N THR A 3 -71.74 47.50 -1.71
CA THR A 3 -70.70 48.33 -1.04
C THR A 3 -70.13 47.44 0.07
N ASP A 4 -68.82 47.46 0.29
CA ASP A 4 -68.13 46.90 1.45
C ASP A 4 -68.67 47.42 2.80
N LEU A 5 -68.67 46.59 3.86
CA LEU A 5 -68.53 47.08 5.24
C LEU A 5 -68.07 46.02 6.29
N ARG A 6 -66.74 45.99 6.49
CA ARG A 6 -66.00 46.08 7.77
C ARG A 6 -66.08 45.02 8.90
N CYS A 7 -64.84 44.61 9.26
CA CYS A 7 -64.22 44.61 10.60
C CYS A 7 -64.64 43.57 11.66
N TYR A 8 -63.73 42.63 11.94
CA TYR A 8 -63.24 42.29 13.29
C TYR A 8 -61.89 41.55 13.09
N LEU A 9 -60.74 42.22 13.13
CA LEU A 9 -59.88 42.41 14.32
C LEU A 9 -59.85 41.19 15.24
N LEU A 10 -58.78 40.39 15.14
CA LEU A 10 -57.98 39.88 16.26
C LEU A 10 -56.69 39.27 15.70
N ALA A 11 -55.63 40.07 15.68
CA ALA A 11 -54.27 39.61 15.44
C ALA A 11 -53.75 38.93 16.72
N VAL A 12 -53.63 37.60 16.70
CA VAL A 12 -52.87 36.86 17.71
C VAL A 12 -51.54 36.50 17.07
N LEU A 13 -50.54 37.37 17.28
CA LEU A 13 -49.13 37.05 17.04
C LEU A 13 -48.72 36.00 18.07
N GLY A 14 -48.97 34.73 17.75
CA GLY A 14 -48.36 33.61 18.44
C GLY A 14 -46.87 33.62 18.13
N LEU A 15 -46.06 33.91 19.14
CA LEU A 15 -44.61 33.76 19.10
C LEU A 15 -44.31 32.26 19.00
N ALA A 16 -44.33 31.73 17.78
CA ALA A 16 -43.86 30.38 17.51
C ALA A 16 -42.35 30.40 17.69
N ILE A 17 -41.88 30.00 18.86
CA ILE A 17 -40.49 29.60 19.05
C ILE A 17 -40.33 28.34 18.20
N VAL A 18 -39.87 28.53 16.97
CA VAL A 18 -39.40 27.45 16.12
C VAL A 18 -38.17 26.89 16.83
N LEU A 19 -38.37 25.87 17.67
CA LEU A 19 -37.31 24.94 18.02
C LEU A 19 -36.96 24.22 16.71
N GLY A 20 -36.11 24.88 15.92
CA GLY A 20 -35.47 24.23 14.78
C GLY A 20 -34.77 22.99 15.32
N PRO A 21 -34.83 21.85 14.59
CA PRO A 21 -34.07 20.69 14.99
C PRO A 21 -32.62 21.15 15.14
N ALA A 22 -32.09 21.03 16.37
CA ALA A 22 -30.67 21.19 16.59
C ALA A 22 -30.00 20.13 15.71
N THR A 23 -29.45 20.57 14.58
CA THR A 23 -28.55 19.74 13.79
C THR A 23 -27.33 19.56 14.66
N ILE A 24 -27.35 18.49 15.45
CA ILE A 24 -26.14 17.90 16.02
C ILE A 24 -25.32 17.48 14.79
N ASN A 25 -24.46 18.38 14.31
CA ASN A 25 -23.35 18.05 13.42
C ASN A 25 -22.38 17.19 14.23
N GLY A 26 -22.78 15.96 14.51
CA GLY A 26 -21.83 14.89 14.73
C GLY A 26 -21.19 14.62 13.37
N GLN A 27 -19.93 14.99 13.19
CA GLN A 27 -19.13 14.51 12.07
C GLN A 27 -18.96 13.00 12.24
N MET A 28 -19.95 12.25 11.79
CA MET A 28 -19.84 10.81 11.55
C MET A 28 -18.90 10.69 10.36
N GLY A 29 -17.67 10.20 10.59
CA GLY A 29 -16.62 10.18 9.57
C GLY A 29 -17.11 9.55 8.27
N ASP A 30 -16.90 10.25 7.16
CA ASP A 30 -17.33 9.79 5.83
C ASP A 30 -16.73 8.41 5.52
N ILE A 31 -17.60 7.41 5.34
CA ILE A 31 -17.21 6.09 4.84
C ILE A 31 -16.68 6.27 3.42
N ALA A 32 -15.41 5.92 3.18
CA ALA A 32 -14.83 6.06 1.85
C ALA A 32 -15.43 5.04 0.87
N ARG A 33 -15.56 5.45 -0.40
CA ARG A 33 -16.00 4.57 -1.49
C ARG A 33 -15.07 3.34 -1.62
N PRO A 34 -15.59 2.17 -2.05
CA PRO A 34 -14.77 0.99 -2.33
C PRO A 34 -13.59 1.23 -3.27
N ILE A 35 -12.58 0.37 -3.19
CA ILE A 35 -11.43 0.34 -4.08
C ILE A 35 -11.68 -0.73 -5.14
N GLU A 36 -11.45 -0.40 -6.41
CA GLU A 36 -11.61 -1.35 -7.51
C GLU A 36 -10.61 -2.51 -7.36
N SER A 37 -10.98 -3.73 -7.76
CA SER A 37 -10.10 -4.90 -7.58
C SER A 37 -8.74 -4.75 -8.26
N GLY A 38 -8.65 -4.14 -9.44
CA GLY A 38 -7.37 -3.92 -10.13
C GLY A 38 -6.49 -2.90 -9.40
N GLU A 39 -7.08 -1.77 -9.00
CA GLU A 39 -6.43 -0.73 -8.20
C GLU A 39 -5.92 -1.28 -6.86
N LEU A 40 -6.72 -2.13 -6.20
CA LEU A 40 -6.34 -2.77 -4.95
C LEU A 40 -5.21 -3.79 -5.13
N LYS A 41 -5.24 -4.61 -6.19
CA LYS A 41 -4.16 -5.56 -6.51
C LYS A 41 -2.83 -4.85 -6.73
N CYS A 42 -2.83 -3.75 -7.49
CA CYS A 42 -1.65 -2.91 -7.66
C CYS A 42 -1.11 -2.42 -6.30
N LEU A 43 -1.97 -1.80 -5.48
CA LEU A 43 -1.56 -1.28 -4.17
C LEU A 43 -0.99 -2.36 -3.24
N VAL A 44 -1.63 -3.52 -3.17
CA VAL A 44 -1.14 -4.65 -2.34
C VAL A 44 0.21 -5.13 -2.86
N CYS A 45 0.37 -5.30 -4.17
CA CYS A 45 1.66 -5.70 -4.75
C CYS A 45 2.78 -4.74 -4.35
N LYS A 46 2.58 -3.42 -4.48
CA LYS A 46 3.61 -2.44 -4.13
C LYS A 46 3.97 -2.48 -2.65
N VAL A 47 2.96 -2.57 -1.77
CA VAL A 47 3.19 -2.66 -0.33
C VAL A 47 3.92 -3.96 0.04
N SER A 48 3.56 -5.09 -0.59
CA SER A 48 4.25 -6.36 -0.38
C SER A 48 5.72 -6.28 -0.78
N MET A 49 6.04 -5.74 -1.96
CA MET A 49 7.43 -5.61 -2.41
C MET A 49 8.24 -4.67 -1.53
N ALA A 50 7.66 -3.54 -1.11
CA ALA A 50 8.32 -2.62 -0.19
C ALA A 50 8.59 -3.25 1.20
N GLU A 51 7.66 -4.05 1.73
CA GLU A 51 7.87 -4.78 3.00
C GLU A 51 8.91 -5.89 2.85
N MET A 52 9.00 -6.55 1.69
CA MET A 52 10.05 -7.53 1.40
C MET A 52 11.43 -6.88 1.30
N GLU A 53 11.56 -5.73 0.61
CA GLU A 53 12.80 -4.97 0.56
C GLU A 53 13.25 -4.54 1.96
N LEU A 54 12.31 -4.04 2.78
CA LEU A 54 12.58 -3.67 4.18
C LEU A 54 12.98 -4.88 5.04
N ALA A 55 12.35 -6.04 4.82
CA ALA A 55 12.69 -7.26 5.56
C ALA A 55 14.10 -7.75 5.19
N ALA A 56 14.44 -7.75 3.90
CA ALA A 56 15.75 -8.11 3.40
C ALA A 56 16.84 -7.14 3.90
N SER A 57 16.55 -5.83 3.96
CA SER A 57 17.51 -4.83 4.44
C SER A 57 17.85 -4.95 5.93
N LYS A 58 17.03 -5.67 6.71
CA LYS A 58 17.24 -5.95 8.13
C LYS A 58 18.13 -7.18 8.38
N VAL A 59 18.48 -7.93 7.34
CA VAL A 59 19.37 -9.10 7.44
C VAL A 59 20.84 -8.67 7.48
N ASP A 60 21.65 -9.36 8.29
CA ASP A 60 23.10 -9.19 8.27
C ASP A 60 23.67 -9.56 6.88
N PRO A 61 24.30 -8.61 6.16
CA PRO A 61 24.80 -8.82 4.81
C PRO A 61 25.93 -9.85 4.74
N ASN A 62 26.58 -10.18 5.86
CA ASN A 62 27.67 -11.15 5.92
C ASN A 62 27.24 -12.54 6.40
N LYS A 63 25.98 -12.70 6.83
CA LYS A 63 25.47 -13.99 7.29
C LYS A 63 25.44 -14.98 6.13
N LYS A 64 26.15 -16.10 6.27
CA LYS A 64 26.23 -17.16 5.27
C LYS A 64 25.59 -18.44 5.77
N VAL A 65 25.00 -19.19 4.85
CA VAL A 65 24.48 -20.54 5.09
C VAL A 65 25.12 -21.53 4.12
N GLU A 66 25.30 -22.76 4.59
CA GLU A 66 25.75 -23.88 3.76
C GLU A 66 24.54 -24.57 3.14
N ILE A 67 24.55 -24.70 1.82
CA ILE A 67 23.52 -25.41 1.06
C ILE A 67 24.19 -26.59 0.39
N GLY A 68 23.67 -27.79 0.66
CA GLY A 68 24.10 -29.02 0.02
C GLY A 68 23.20 -29.38 -1.17
N ASP A 69 23.77 -30.02 -2.18
CA ASP A 69 22.99 -30.75 -3.17
C ASP A 69 22.30 -31.97 -2.52
N TYR A 70 21.15 -32.38 -3.08
CA TYR A 70 20.32 -33.49 -2.59
C TYR A 70 21.05 -34.85 -2.54
N ARG A 71 22.17 -35.01 -3.25
CA ARG A 71 23.03 -36.20 -3.28
C ARG A 71 23.86 -36.30 -2.01
N LEU A 72 23.36 -37.13 -1.10
CA LEU A 72 24.07 -37.53 0.10
C LEU A 72 25.07 -38.66 -0.21
N ASP A 73 26.22 -38.62 0.44
CA ASP A 73 27.16 -39.73 0.48
C ASP A 73 26.71 -40.82 1.46
N THR A 74 27.53 -41.85 1.61
CA THR A 74 27.27 -42.99 2.49
C THR A 74 27.25 -42.62 3.98
N THR A 75 27.69 -41.41 4.34
CA THR A 75 27.65 -40.88 5.71
C THR A 75 26.42 -40.00 5.96
N GLY A 76 25.62 -39.74 4.92
CA GLY A 76 24.46 -38.86 4.99
C GLY A 76 24.82 -37.38 4.80
N GLU A 77 26.05 -37.05 4.42
CA GLU A 77 26.45 -35.68 4.11
C GLU A 77 26.35 -35.38 2.61
N SER A 78 25.95 -34.15 2.27
CA SER A 78 26.01 -33.70 0.88
C SER A 78 27.46 -33.55 0.43
N LYS A 79 27.80 -34.13 -0.73
CA LYS A 79 29.15 -34.05 -1.30
C LYS A 79 29.51 -32.64 -1.78
N ASN A 80 28.51 -31.83 -2.12
CA ASN A 80 28.69 -30.52 -2.73
C ASN A 80 28.05 -29.44 -1.85
N LYS A 81 28.76 -29.02 -0.79
CA LYS A 81 28.33 -27.92 0.09
C LYS A 81 28.81 -26.59 -0.49
N LYS A 82 27.89 -25.67 -0.78
CA LYS A 82 28.18 -24.29 -1.20
C LYS A 82 27.79 -23.32 -0.10
N LYS A 83 28.64 -22.34 0.19
CA LYS A 83 28.30 -21.20 1.06
C LYS A 83 27.69 -20.08 0.24
N ILE A 84 26.48 -19.66 0.60
CA ILE A 84 25.84 -18.48 0.02
C ILE A 84 25.40 -17.51 1.11
N LEU A 85 25.07 -16.27 0.73
CA LEU A 85 24.47 -15.30 1.64
C LEU A 85 23.08 -15.77 2.06
N TYR A 86 22.78 -15.68 3.36
CA TYR A 86 21.48 -16.06 3.92
C TYR A 86 20.34 -15.25 3.29
N ALA A 87 20.53 -13.95 3.10
CA ALA A 87 19.54 -13.08 2.45
C ALA A 87 19.20 -13.49 1.01
N LYS A 88 20.03 -14.33 0.37
CA LYS A 88 19.85 -14.82 -1.00
C LYS A 88 19.41 -16.29 -1.06
N SER A 89 19.30 -16.97 0.08
CA SER A 89 18.85 -18.35 0.08
C SER A 89 17.36 -18.42 -0.20
N GLU A 90 16.96 -19.35 -1.05
CA GLU A 90 15.57 -19.62 -1.38
C GLU A 90 14.75 -19.85 -0.09
N MET A 91 15.29 -20.63 0.85
CA MET A 91 14.69 -20.83 2.17
C MET A 91 14.32 -19.52 2.88
N TYR A 92 15.24 -18.55 2.94
CA TYR A 92 14.97 -17.27 3.60
C TYR A 92 13.93 -16.46 2.81
N LEU A 93 14.05 -16.41 1.49
CA LEU A 93 13.16 -15.62 0.64
C LEU A 93 11.72 -16.15 0.71
N THR A 94 11.52 -17.47 0.73
CA THR A 94 10.20 -18.08 0.91
C THR A 94 9.61 -17.75 2.28
N GLU A 95 10.37 -17.90 3.37
CA GLU A 95 9.92 -17.55 4.72
C GLU A 95 9.60 -16.04 4.85
N MET A 96 10.40 -15.20 4.20
CA MET A 96 10.19 -13.74 4.16
C MET A 96 8.87 -13.40 3.47
N MET A 97 8.56 -14.02 2.32
CA MET A 97 7.31 -13.77 1.59
C MET A 97 6.09 -14.12 2.43
N GLU A 98 6.10 -15.28 3.10
CA GLU A 98 5.03 -15.70 4.02
C GLU A 98 4.87 -14.70 5.17
N THR A 99 5.98 -14.34 5.83
CA THR A 99 5.98 -13.41 6.96
C THR A 99 5.46 -12.01 6.57
N VAL A 100 5.77 -11.55 5.35
CA VAL A 100 5.26 -10.27 4.84
C VAL A 100 3.76 -10.34 4.62
N CYS A 101 3.24 -11.42 4.03
CA CYS A 101 1.80 -11.57 3.84
C CYS A 101 1.03 -11.70 5.15
N GLU A 102 1.60 -12.31 6.19
CA GLU A 102 1.00 -12.33 7.53
C GLU A 102 0.85 -10.92 8.11
N LYS A 103 1.83 -10.03 7.89
CA LYS A 103 1.77 -8.62 8.36
C LYS A 103 0.74 -7.76 7.64
N MET A 104 0.12 -8.24 6.56
CA MET A 104 -0.93 -7.49 5.86
C MET A 104 -2.19 -7.29 6.71
N ASP A 105 -2.34 -8.03 7.82
CA ASP A 105 -3.39 -7.80 8.82
C ASP A 105 -3.19 -6.47 9.58
N ASP A 106 -1.97 -5.91 9.60
CA ASP A 106 -1.67 -4.59 10.17
C ASP A 106 -1.98 -3.41 9.23
N TYR A 107 -2.52 -3.71 8.05
CA TYR A 107 -2.83 -2.74 7.01
C TYR A 107 -4.34 -2.56 6.84
N ALA A 108 -4.73 -1.37 6.37
CA ALA A 108 -6.12 -1.02 6.12
C ALA A 108 -6.31 -0.36 4.76
N LYS A 109 -7.45 -0.66 4.12
CA LYS A 109 -7.90 0.01 2.90
C LYS A 109 -8.39 1.41 3.25
N ALA A 110 -7.84 2.43 2.62
CA ALA A 110 -8.24 3.81 2.87
C ALA A 110 -8.15 4.68 1.61
N ARG A 111 -8.69 5.90 1.68
CA ARG A 111 -8.51 6.94 0.67
C ARG A 111 -8.08 8.24 1.34
N TYR A 112 -7.11 8.94 0.77
CA TYR A 112 -6.69 10.24 1.29
C TYR A 112 -7.84 11.25 1.23
N LYS A 113 -8.13 11.92 2.36
CA LYS A 113 -9.22 12.91 2.48
C LYS A 113 -9.13 14.02 1.44
N LYS A 114 -7.90 14.50 1.17
CA LYS A 114 -7.65 15.63 0.25
C LYS A 114 -7.77 15.26 -1.23
N THR A 115 -7.35 14.07 -1.61
CA THR A 115 -7.19 13.70 -3.04
C THR A 115 -8.13 12.59 -3.51
N GLY A 116 -8.74 11.86 -2.58
CA GLY A 116 -9.54 10.67 -2.89
C GLY A 116 -8.73 9.47 -3.39
N ARG A 117 -7.40 9.61 -3.53
CA ARG A 117 -6.50 8.53 -3.97
C ARG A 117 -6.53 7.39 -2.97
N PRO A 118 -6.65 6.13 -3.42
CA PRO A 118 -6.63 4.98 -2.54
C PRO A 118 -5.23 4.67 -2.07
N VAL A 119 -5.17 4.05 -0.90
CA VAL A 119 -3.95 3.64 -0.24
C VAL A 119 -4.23 2.40 0.60
N VAL A 120 -3.23 1.52 0.65
CA VAL A 120 -3.14 0.44 1.63
C VAL A 120 -2.24 0.96 2.74
N LEU A 121 -2.83 1.38 3.85
CA LEU A 121 -2.15 2.13 4.91
C LEU A 121 -1.79 1.22 6.08
N LYS A 122 -0.52 1.23 6.48
CA LYS A 122 -0.06 0.56 7.71
C LYS A 122 -0.66 1.27 8.92
N MET A 123 -1.35 0.56 9.81
CA MET A 123 -2.02 1.16 10.97
C MET A 123 -1.03 1.55 12.09
N ALA A 124 0.03 0.77 12.24
CA ALA A 124 1.07 0.99 13.25
C ALA A 124 2.46 1.03 12.62
N THR A 125 3.26 1.99 13.07
CA THR A 125 4.68 2.13 12.78
C THR A 125 5.50 1.69 13.99
N GLU A 126 6.82 1.64 13.87
CA GLU A 126 7.71 1.29 14.98
C GLU A 126 7.58 2.25 16.18
N THR A 127 7.11 3.48 15.96
CA THR A 127 6.93 4.51 16.99
C THR A 127 5.50 4.63 17.54
N GLY A 128 4.57 3.78 17.09
CA GLY A 128 3.17 3.79 17.51
C GLY A 128 2.19 3.94 16.34
N MET A 129 1.01 4.50 16.61
CA MET A 129 -0.06 4.65 15.61
C MET A 129 0.39 5.54 14.44
N ASN A 130 0.06 5.13 13.21
CA ASN A 130 0.50 5.86 12.02
C ASN A 130 -0.17 7.26 11.97
N PRO A 131 0.58 8.37 11.97
CA PRO A 131 0.00 9.72 11.96
C PRO A 131 -0.83 10.01 10.69
N ASP A 132 -0.55 9.32 9.58
CA ASP A 132 -1.30 9.46 8.33
C ASP A 132 -2.74 8.94 8.44
N MET A 133 -3.08 8.19 9.49
CA MET A 133 -4.46 7.79 9.76
C MET A 133 -5.40 8.99 9.89
N ALA A 134 -4.91 10.14 10.36
CA ALA A 134 -5.72 11.37 10.42
C ALA A 134 -6.02 11.96 9.03
N LEU A 135 -5.23 11.60 8.01
CA LEU A 135 -5.30 12.14 6.66
C LEU A 135 -6.15 11.30 5.70
N VAL A 136 -6.65 10.15 6.15
CA VAL A 136 -7.39 9.20 5.33
C VAL A 136 -8.79 8.91 5.87
N ASN A 137 -9.70 8.54 4.96
CA ASN A 137 -10.98 7.93 5.28
C ASN A 137 -10.86 6.43 5.01
N PHE A 138 -11.15 5.60 6.01
CA PHE A 138 -11.11 4.15 5.87
C PHE A 138 -12.26 3.66 5.00
N VAL A 139 -11.97 2.68 4.15
CA VAL A 139 -12.95 2.01 3.29
C VAL A 139 -13.53 0.87 4.11
N GLN A 140 -14.84 0.92 4.37
CA GLN A 140 -15.51 -0.17 5.08
C GLN A 140 -15.71 -1.39 4.16
N GLU A 141 -15.64 -2.56 4.78
CA GLU A 141 -15.85 -3.86 4.16
C GLU A 141 -17.35 -4.04 3.79
N GLY A 142 -17.76 -3.50 2.64
CA GLY A 142 -19.11 -3.74 2.08
C GLY A 142 -19.22 -5.01 1.23
N ASP A 143 -18.12 -5.39 0.56
CA ASP A 143 -17.96 -6.62 -0.21
C ASP A 143 -16.76 -7.40 0.34
N LEU A 144 -17.07 -8.25 1.32
CA LEU A 144 -16.20 -8.87 2.34
C LEU A 144 -15.37 -10.09 1.88
N ASN A 145 -15.09 -10.27 0.59
CA ASN A 145 -14.46 -11.53 0.15
C ASN A 145 -12.94 -11.49 -0.10
N LYS A 146 -12.28 -10.32 -0.01
CA LYS A 146 -10.82 -10.25 -0.22
C LYS A 146 -10.13 -9.33 0.81
N THR A 147 -9.48 -9.95 1.78
CA THR A 147 -8.55 -9.28 2.70
C THR A 147 -7.25 -8.93 1.97
N LEU A 148 -6.50 -7.96 2.49
CA LEU A 148 -5.18 -7.59 1.95
C LEU A 148 -4.22 -8.79 2.00
N LYS A 149 -4.29 -9.58 3.07
CA LYS A 149 -3.56 -10.84 3.23
C LYS A 149 -3.83 -11.84 2.11
N HIS A 150 -5.10 -12.09 1.76
CA HIS A 150 -5.43 -13.02 0.67
C HIS A 150 -4.88 -12.54 -0.68
N LEU A 151 -4.90 -11.24 -0.95
CA LEU A 151 -4.31 -10.68 -2.16
C LEU A 151 -2.78 -10.81 -2.16
N CYS A 152 -2.12 -10.60 -1.02
CA CYS A 152 -0.68 -10.81 -0.91
C CYS A 152 -0.31 -12.27 -1.18
N LEU A 153 -1.04 -13.22 -0.58
CA LEU A 153 -0.82 -14.65 -0.81
C LEU A 153 -1.04 -15.00 -2.28
N GLU A 154 -2.12 -14.51 -2.91
CA GLU A 154 -2.36 -14.70 -4.35
C GLU A 154 -1.18 -14.15 -5.19
N ILE A 155 -0.59 -13.02 -4.82
CA ILE A 155 0.56 -12.45 -5.55
C ILE A 155 1.80 -13.32 -5.37
N VAL A 156 2.12 -13.71 -4.13
CA VAL A 156 3.28 -14.55 -3.83
C VAL A 156 3.15 -15.91 -4.51
N GLU A 157 1.99 -16.56 -4.45
CA GLU A 157 1.74 -17.86 -5.08
C GLU A 157 1.95 -17.84 -6.60
N ASN A 158 1.70 -16.69 -7.26
CA ASN A 158 1.82 -16.58 -8.71
C ASN A 158 3.21 -16.15 -9.19
N TYR A 159 4.00 -15.51 -8.33
CA TYR A 159 5.25 -14.85 -8.74
C TYR A 159 6.43 -15.07 -7.77
N ASP A 160 6.38 -16.11 -6.94
CA ASP A 160 7.45 -16.47 -6.00
C ASP A 160 8.80 -16.66 -6.72
N GLU A 161 8.81 -17.35 -7.87
CA GLU A 161 10.02 -17.55 -8.67
C GLU A 161 10.63 -16.23 -9.18
N ASP A 162 9.80 -15.28 -9.59
CA ASP A 162 10.25 -13.97 -10.06
C ASP A 162 10.76 -13.12 -8.89
N ILE A 163 10.07 -13.14 -7.74
CA ILE A 163 10.50 -12.48 -6.51
C ILE A 163 11.86 -13.03 -6.08
N ILE A 164 12.01 -14.36 -5.97
CA ILE A 164 13.27 -15.00 -5.59
C ILE A 164 14.41 -14.54 -6.50
N ARG A 165 14.18 -14.51 -7.82
CA ARG A 165 15.17 -14.07 -8.80
C ARG A 165 15.59 -12.63 -8.58
N MET A 166 14.64 -11.71 -8.39
CA MET A 166 14.93 -10.29 -8.12
C MET A 166 15.78 -10.11 -6.86
N PHE A 167 15.45 -10.81 -5.77
CA PHE A 167 16.17 -10.70 -4.50
C PHE A 167 17.54 -11.41 -4.50
N GLN A 168 17.82 -12.28 -5.47
CA GLN A 168 19.13 -12.92 -5.63
C GLN A 168 20.13 -12.07 -6.43
N GLU A 169 19.67 -11.03 -7.13
CA GLU A 169 20.52 -10.11 -7.87
C GLU A 169 21.56 -9.41 -7.00
N GLU A 170 22.64 -8.92 -7.61
CA GLU A 170 23.68 -8.20 -6.88
C GLU A 170 23.14 -6.89 -6.28
N VAL A 171 22.25 -6.22 -7.01
CA VAL A 171 21.59 -4.99 -6.60
C VAL A 171 20.08 -5.21 -6.67
N VAL A 172 19.44 -5.24 -5.51
CA VAL A 172 17.97 -5.28 -5.40
C VAL A 172 17.47 -3.85 -5.49
N LYS A 173 16.80 -3.51 -6.58
CA LYS A 173 16.22 -2.19 -6.83
C LYS A 173 14.92 -2.28 -7.60
N ASP A 174 14.05 -1.29 -7.37
CA ASP A 174 12.79 -1.06 -8.07
C ASP A 174 11.92 -2.32 -8.15
N THR A 175 11.92 -3.15 -7.10
CA THR A 175 11.28 -4.47 -7.17
C THR A 175 9.76 -4.35 -7.28
N ASP A 176 9.18 -3.28 -6.73
CA ASP A 176 7.77 -2.94 -6.86
C ASP A 176 7.40 -2.62 -8.31
N ILE A 177 8.18 -1.80 -9.02
CA ILE A 177 7.92 -1.47 -10.43
C ILE A 177 8.12 -2.71 -11.31
N ARG A 178 9.23 -3.44 -11.10
CA ARG A 178 9.57 -4.64 -11.88
C ARG A 178 8.51 -5.71 -11.72
N LEU A 179 8.12 -6.04 -10.49
CA LEU A 179 7.10 -7.07 -10.28
C LEU A 179 5.71 -6.55 -10.64
N CYS A 180 5.26 -5.44 -10.03
CA CYS A 180 3.87 -5.05 -10.08
C CYS A 180 3.44 -4.44 -11.40
N SER A 181 4.36 -3.80 -12.13
CA SER A 181 4.07 -3.21 -13.45
C SER A 181 4.54 -4.11 -14.59
N GLN A 182 5.79 -4.59 -14.57
CA GLN A 182 6.38 -5.25 -15.75
C GLN A 182 6.03 -6.74 -15.85
N VAL A 183 6.14 -7.48 -14.74
CA VAL A 183 5.85 -8.92 -14.69
C VAL A 183 4.35 -9.17 -14.56
N ALA A 184 3.74 -8.62 -13.50
CA ALA A 184 2.36 -8.93 -13.14
C ALA A 184 1.30 -8.06 -13.84
N ASN A 185 1.71 -6.93 -14.43
CA ASN A 185 0.81 -5.99 -15.12
C ASN A 185 -0.38 -5.51 -14.26
N TYR A 186 -0.20 -5.41 -12.94
CA TYR A 186 -1.20 -4.85 -12.03
C TYR A 186 -1.21 -3.32 -12.04
N CYS A 187 -0.02 -2.73 -12.13
CA CYS A 187 0.20 -1.29 -12.11
C CYS A 187 0.51 -0.77 -13.52
N LYS A 188 0.13 0.48 -13.81
CA LYS A 188 0.34 1.13 -15.13
C LYS A 188 1.60 2.01 -15.18
N GLU A 189 2.50 1.86 -14.21
CA GLU A 189 3.67 2.73 -14.08
C GLU A 189 4.74 2.33 -15.10
N GLN A 190 5.44 3.33 -15.65
CA GLN A 190 6.59 3.13 -16.53
C GLN A 190 7.88 3.05 -15.70
N PRO A 191 8.91 2.30 -16.15
CA PRO A 191 10.20 2.22 -15.46
C PRO A 191 10.80 3.60 -15.19
N VAL A 192 11.50 3.74 -14.06
CA VAL A 192 12.28 4.95 -13.76
C VAL A 192 13.52 4.91 -14.65
N ASP A 193 13.56 5.75 -15.68
CA ASP A 193 14.76 5.91 -16.51
C ASP A 193 15.88 6.56 -15.67
N GLU A 194 17.00 5.86 -15.50
CA GLU A 194 18.22 6.33 -14.83
C GLU A 194 19.03 7.28 -15.75
N GLU A 195 18.45 8.37 -16.24
CA GLU A 195 19.24 9.40 -16.94
C GLU A 195 18.59 10.77 -16.82
N TYR A 196 18.82 11.43 -15.68
CA TYR A 196 18.69 12.88 -15.55
C TYR A 196 20.07 13.44 -15.24
N GLU A 197 20.98 13.37 -16.22
CA GLU A 197 22.19 14.19 -16.21
C GLU A 197 21.75 15.64 -16.48
N TYR A 198 21.83 16.49 -15.47
CA TYR A 198 21.62 17.92 -15.65
C TYR A 198 22.76 18.44 -16.55
N GLU A 199 22.47 18.74 -17.81
CA GLU A 199 23.38 19.56 -18.62
C GLU A 199 23.43 20.97 -17.98
N GLU A 200 24.49 21.23 -17.22
CA GLU A 200 24.84 22.57 -16.77
C GLU A 200 25.21 23.39 -18.01
N SER A 201 24.30 24.23 -18.50
CA SER A 201 24.55 25.10 -19.63
C SER A 201 25.57 26.17 -19.25
N GLU A 202 26.79 26.07 -19.79
CA GLU A 202 27.79 27.14 -19.78
C GLU A 202 27.22 28.41 -20.45
N GLU A 203 26.88 29.44 -19.66
CA GLU A 203 26.68 30.78 -20.18
C GLU A 203 28.06 31.37 -20.54
N ALA A 204 28.37 31.31 -21.83
CA ALA A 204 29.49 32.02 -22.42
C ALA A 204 29.33 33.54 -22.23
N HIS A 205 30.35 34.13 -21.61
CA HIS A 205 30.65 35.56 -21.60
C HIS A 205 30.37 36.22 -22.95
N VAL A 206 29.45 37.18 -22.97
CA VAL A 206 29.33 38.15 -24.07
C VAL A 206 30.29 39.31 -23.79
N GLU A 207 31.42 39.34 -24.51
CA GLU A 207 32.11 40.59 -24.83
C GLU A 207 31.52 41.15 -26.13
N LEU A 208 30.86 42.32 -26.05
CA LEU A 208 30.93 43.40 -27.05
C LEU A 208 30.26 44.68 -26.52
#